data_AF-A0A0F6I907-F1
#
_entry.id   AF-A0A0F6I907-F1
#
_cell.length_a   1.000
_cell.length_b   1.000
_cell.length_c   1.000
_cell.angle_alpha   90.00
_cell.angle_beta   90.00
_cell.angle_gamma   90.00
#
_symmetry.space_group_name_H-M   'P 1'
#
loop_
_entity.id
_entity.type
_entity.pdbx_description
1 polymer ?
#
loop_
_entity_poly.entity_id
_entity_poly.type
_entity_poly.pdbx_seq_one_letter_code
_entity_poly.pdbx_strand_id
1 'polypeptide(L)'
;MFLSESEQQITDEYIRNGYTIQKAADINSLDWIRESIANIVRDILGLSKEETSDILLNQIHKKVSVNELNPFRLKVIQSMNSLRDFRYHYYKVAKPYLETLVGNELSMQLRVNLSIQFPNDDSSLLPVHSDTWSGDSPYEIVVWLPIVDCYKTKSMYLLPPDSSKKLISDFKNQSGVSSEDLFQSISKDVQWLE
;
A
#
# COMPACT_ATOMS: atom_id res chain seq x y z
N MET A 1 7.34 -9.65 27.17
CA MET A 1 6.33 -10.28 26.29
C MET A 1 6.92 -11.61 25.86
N PHE A 2 6.16 -12.70 25.91
CA PHE A 2 6.66 -14.01 25.48
C PHE A 2 6.35 -14.17 23.99
N LEU A 3 7.27 -13.73 23.14
CA LEU A 3 7.19 -13.89 21.69
C LEU A 3 7.88 -15.20 21.27
N SER A 4 7.33 -15.86 20.25
CA SER A 4 8.05 -16.87 19.49
C SER A 4 9.23 -16.25 18.74
N GLU A 5 10.17 -17.08 18.30
CA GLU A 5 11.33 -16.61 17.54
C GLU A 5 10.92 -15.86 16.25
N SER A 6 9.91 -16.37 15.54
CA SER A 6 9.37 -15.71 14.34
C SER A 6 8.74 -14.35 14.64
N GLU A 7 8.03 -14.22 15.77
CA GLU A 7 7.43 -12.96 16.17
C GLU A 7 8.51 -11.94 16.56
N GLN A 8 9.53 -12.37 17.30
CA GLN A 8 10.67 -11.52 17.65
C GLN A 8 11.40 -11.00 16.41
N GLN A 9 11.62 -11.87 15.41
CA GLN A 9 12.26 -11.47 14.15
C GLN A 9 11.47 -10.38 13.41
N ILE A 10 10.14 -10.52 13.33
CA ILE A 10 9.27 -9.52 12.68
C ILE A 10 9.28 -8.19 13.45
N THR A 11 9.21 -8.25 14.78
CA THR A 11 9.29 -7.04 15.63
C THR A 11 10.63 -6.33 15.46
N ASP A 12 11.75 -7.06 15.50
CA ASP A 12 13.09 -6.48 15.35
C ASP A 12 13.29 -5.87 13.95
N GLU A 13 12.80 -6.53 12.90
CA GLU A 13 12.81 -6.01 11.54
C GLU A 13 12.01 -4.71 11.44
N TYR A 14 10.79 -4.70 11.97
CA TYR A 14 9.91 -3.53 11.92
C TYR A 14 10.49 -2.34 12.69
N ILE A 15 11.06 -2.55 13.88
CA ILE A 15 11.69 -1.49 14.67
C ILE A 15 12.91 -0.92 13.94
N ARG A 16 13.73 -1.79 13.33
CA ARG A 16 14.96 -1.37 12.64
C ARG A 16 14.66 -0.65 11.34
N ASN A 17 13.73 -1.16 10.54
CA ASN A 17 13.50 -0.71 9.17
C ASN A 17 12.31 0.26 9.04
N GLY A 18 11.43 0.32 10.03
CA GLY A 18 10.14 1.02 9.94
C GLY A 18 9.08 0.27 9.14
N TYR A 19 9.39 -0.93 8.63
CA TYR A 19 8.49 -1.80 7.87
C TYR A 19 8.96 -3.26 7.93
N THR A 20 8.09 -4.18 7.52
CA THR A 20 8.42 -5.59 7.26
C THR A 20 7.66 -6.06 6.02
N ILE A 21 8.28 -6.92 5.20
CA ILE A 21 7.66 -7.50 4.01
C ILE A 21 7.38 -8.97 4.30
N GLN A 22 6.11 -9.33 4.33
CA GLN A 22 5.64 -10.67 4.65
C GLN A 22 4.79 -11.25 3.51
N LYS A 23 4.79 -12.58 3.40
CA LYS A 23 3.81 -13.27 2.56
C LYS A 23 2.42 -13.05 3.14
N ALA A 24 1.39 -13.08 2.31
CA ALA A 24 0.01 -13.06 2.82
C ALA A 24 -0.22 -14.24 3.78
N ALA A 25 -0.66 -13.95 5.00
CA ALA A 25 -0.92 -14.96 6.02
C ALA A 25 -2.09 -15.89 5.63
N ASP A 26 -3.00 -15.42 4.78
CA ASP A 26 -4.13 -16.17 4.27
C ASP A 26 -4.24 -16.00 2.75
N ILE A 27 -3.69 -16.98 2.02
CA ILE A 27 -3.65 -16.94 0.54
C ILE A 27 -5.04 -16.95 -0.09
N ASN A 28 -5.99 -17.68 0.51
CA ASN A 28 -7.37 -17.75 0.03
C ASN A 28 -8.05 -16.37 0.09
N SER A 29 -7.72 -15.55 1.09
CA SER A 29 -8.23 -14.18 1.21
C SER A 29 -7.58 -13.24 0.23
N LEU A 30 -6.28 -13.40 -0.03
CA LEU A 30 -5.63 -12.66 -1.11
C LEU A 30 -6.28 -12.99 -2.47
N ASP A 31 -6.47 -14.27 -2.78
CA ASP A 31 -7.09 -14.71 -4.02
C ASP A 31 -8.53 -14.21 -4.14
N TRP A 32 -9.30 -14.24 -3.04
CA TRP A 32 -10.64 -13.68 -2.98
C TRP A 32 -10.64 -12.17 -3.25
N ILE A 33 -9.70 -11.40 -2.67
CA ILE A 33 -9.58 -9.95 -2.90
C ILE A 33 -9.26 -9.69 -4.37
N ARG A 34 -8.28 -10.40 -4.95
CA ARG A 34 -7.87 -10.24 -6.34
C ARG A 34 -9.02 -10.54 -7.31
N GLU A 35 -9.72 -11.65 -7.12
CA GLU A 35 -10.87 -12.02 -7.95
C GLU A 35 -12.03 -11.03 -7.78
N SER A 36 -12.33 -10.62 -6.54
CA SER A 36 -13.38 -9.63 -6.24
C SER A 36 -13.14 -8.30 -6.95
N ILE A 37 -11.92 -7.75 -6.84
CA ILE A 37 -11.55 -6.49 -7.50
C ILE A 37 -11.58 -6.67 -9.02
N ALA A 38 -11.05 -7.78 -9.56
CA ALA A 38 -11.08 -8.03 -10.99
C ALA A 38 -12.51 -8.14 -11.54
N ASN A 39 -13.44 -8.78 -10.82
CA ASN A 39 -14.86 -8.83 -11.21
C ASN A 39 -15.50 -7.43 -11.18
N ILE A 40 -15.23 -6.62 -10.15
CA ILE A 40 -15.67 -5.22 -10.09
C ILE A 40 -15.17 -4.44 -11.32
N VAL A 41 -13.89 -4.61 -11.69
CA VAL A 41 -13.30 -3.96 -12.87
C VAL A 41 -14.00 -4.43 -14.15
N ARG A 42 -14.27 -5.73 -14.30
CA ARG A 42 -15.01 -6.27 -15.45
C ARG A 42 -16.40 -5.65 -15.54
N ASP A 43 -17.12 -5.57 -14.44
CA ASP A 43 -18.47 -5.02 -14.39
C ASP A 43 -18.47 -3.52 -14.75
N ILE A 44 -17.54 -2.74 -14.19
CA ILE A 44 -17.41 -1.30 -14.47
C ILE A 44 -17.11 -1.03 -15.95
N LEU A 45 -16.31 -1.90 -16.59
CA LEU A 45 -15.86 -1.73 -17.97
C LEU A 45 -16.70 -2.52 -19.00
N GLY A 46 -17.68 -3.30 -18.55
CA GLY A 46 -18.50 -4.16 -19.42
C GLY A 46 -17.71 -5.28 -20.11
N LEU A 47 -16.70 -5.84 -19.43
CA LEU A 47 -15.81 -6.87 -19.98
C LEU A 47 -16.30 -8.29 -19.65
N SER A 48 -16.12 -9.20 -20.59
CA SER A 48 -16.26 -10.64 -20.37
C SER A 48 -15.06 -11.20 -19.57
N LYS A 49 -15.23 -12.39 -18.97
CA LYS A 49 -14.15 -13.10 -18.26
C LYS A 49 -13.25 -13.89 -19.22
N GLU A 50 -12.75 -13.22 -20.27
CA GLU A 50 -11.85 -13.81 -21.26
C GLU A 50 -10.40 -13.90 -20.76
N GLU A 51 -9.93 -12.88 -20.05
CA GLU A 51 -8.58 -12.86 -19.47
C GLU A 51 -8.60 -13.11 -17.96
N THR A 52 -7.50 -13.68 -17.45
CA THR A 52 -7.32 -13.95 -16.02
C THR A 52 -7.32 -12.63 -15.24
N SER A 53 -7.68 -12.69 -13.96
CA SER A 53 -7.67 -11.51 -13.09
C SER A 53 -6.28 -10.89 -12.97
N ASP A 54 -5.23 -11.72 -13.00
CA ASP A 54 -3.86 -11.24 -13.02
C ASP A 54 -3.55 -10.39 -14.26
N ILE A 55 -3.89 -10.87 -15.46
CA ILE A 55 -3.66 -10.13 -16.71
C ILE A 55 -4.48 -8.84 -16.70
N LEU A 56 -5.77 -8.91 -16.35
CA LEU A 56 -6.66 -7.75 -16.30
C LEU A 56 -6.10 -6.65 -15.40
N LEU A 57 -5.73 -6.99 -14.16
CA LEU A 57 -5.25 -6.01 -13.18
C LEU A 57 -3.87 -5.45 -13.58
N ASN A 58 -2.98 -6.26 -14.12
CA ASN A 58 -1.68 -5.80 -14.63
C ASN A 58 -1.79 -4.87 -15.84
N GLN A 59 -2.82 -5.06 -16.67
CA GLN A 59 -2.95 -4.40 -17.97
C GLN A 59 -4.08 -3.36 -18.01
N ILE A 60 -4.58 -2.93 -16.84
CA ILE A 60 -5.72 -2.01 -16.75
C ILE A 60 -5.46 -0.66 -17.47
N HIS A 61 -4.21 -0.21 -17.54
CA HIS A 61 -3.76 0.97 -18.28
C HIS A 61 -4.04 0.90 -19.80
N LYS A 62 -4.30 -0.30 -20.35
CA LYS A 62 -4.71 -0.48 -21.75
C LYS A 62 -6.21 -0.30 -21.98
N LYS A 63 -7.01 -0.30 -20.90
CA LYS A 63 -8.48 -0.25 -20.98
C LYS A 63 -9.07 1.03 -20.39
N VAL A 64 -8.32 1.71 -19.53
CA VAL A 64 -8.71 2.99 -18.91
C VAL A 64 -7.66 4.02 -19.28
N SER A 65 -8.09 5.19 -19.77
CA SER A 65 -7.18 6.30 -20.07
C SER A 65 -6.77 7.03 -18.80
N VAL A 66 -5.63 7.72 -18.80
CA VAL A 66 -5.16 8.52 -17.66
C VAL A 66 -6.23 9.53 -17.19
N ASN A 67 -6.92 10.20 -18.12
CA ASN A 67 -7.97 11.16 -17.79
C ASN A 67 -9.16 10.54 -17.03
N GLU A 68 -9.41 9.25 -17.24
CA GLU A 68 -10.49 8.50 -16.58
C GLU A 68 -10.03 7.74 -15.32
N LEU A 69 -8.73 7.75 -15.01
CA LEU A 69 -8.14 6.96 -13.94
C LEU A 69 -8.73 7.31 -12.56
N ASN A 70 -8.86 8.60 -12.24
CA ASN A 70 -9.41 9.00 -10.94
C ASN A 70 -10.90 8.64 -10.78
N PRO A 71 -11.80 9.00 -11.73
CA PRO A 71 -13.19 8.51 -11.69
C PRO A 71 -13.31 6.99 -11.61
N PHE A 72 -12.48 6.25 -12.37
CA PHE A 72 -12.44 4.80 -12.35
C PHE A 72 -12.03 4.25 -10.98
N ARG A 73 -10.92 4.74 -10.41
CA ARG A 73 -10.43 4.37 -9.07
C ARG A 73 -11.49 4.59 -7.99
N LEU A 74 -12.19 5.72 -8.01
CA LEU A 74 -13.25 6.02 -7.05
C LEU A 74 -14.41 5.02 -7.15
N LYS A 75 -14.82 4.64 -8.36
CA LYS A 75 -15.85 3.61 -8.57
C LYS A 75 -15.40 2.26 -8.01
N VAL A 76 -14.16 1.83 -8.29
CA VAL A 76 -13.61 0.58 -7.74
C VAL A 76 -13.58 0.61 -6.21
N ILE A 77 -13.12 1.71 -5.61
CA ILE A 77 -13.09 1.89 -4.14
C ILE A 77 -14.51 1.79 -3.55
N GLN A 78 -15.50 2.43 -4.16
CA GLN A 78 -16.88 2.36 -3.70
C GLN A 78 -17.43 0.94 -3.79
N SER A 79 -17.24 0.28 -4.93
CA SER A 79 -17.70 -1.10 -5.15
C SER A 79 -17.03 -2.09 -4.20
N MET A 80 -15.71 -2.03 -4.01
CA MET A 80 -15.00 -2.98 -3.14
C MET A 80 -15.40 -2.79 -1.67
N ASN A 81 -15.60 -1.55 -1.21
CA ASN A 81 -16.05 -1.27 0.16
C ASN A 81 -17.54 -1.59 0.39
N SER A 82 -18.32 -1.80 -0.68
CA SER A 82 -19.70 -2.29 -0.57
C SER A 82 -19.79 -3.80 -0.33
N LEU A 83 -18.71 -4.54 -0.60
CA LEU A 83 -18.64 -5.97 -0.32
C LEU A 83 -18.52 -6.18 1.20
N ARG A 84 -19.55 -6.81 1.78
CA ARG A 84 -19.65 -7.04 3.24
C ARG A 84 -18.38 -7.68 3.83
N ASP A 85 -17.78 -8.61 3.10
CA ASP A 85 -16.69 -9.45 3.59
C ASP A 85 -15.29 -8.91 3.21
N PHE A 86 -15.20 -7.75 2.54
CA PHE A 86 -13.91 -7.22 2.06
C PHE A 86 -12.93 -6.91 3.19
N ARG A 87 -13.39 -6.17 4.22
CA ARG A 87 -12.54 -5.85 5.39
C ARG A 87 -12.11 -7.09 6.15
N TYR A 88 -12.96 -8.12 6.18
CA TYR A 88 -12.62 -9.40 6.81
C TYR A 88 -11.47 -10.09 6.07
N HIS A 89 -11.57 -10.22 4.74
CA HIS A 89 -10.48 -10.80 3.94
C HIS A 89 -9.21 -9.94 4.00
N TYR A 90 -9.34 -8.61 3.97
CA TYR A 90 -8.22 -7.70 4.07
C TYR A 90 -7.49 -7.81 5.42
N TYR A 91 -8.22 -7.93 6.53
CA TYR A 91 -7.61 -8.17 7.83
C TYR A 91 -6.88 -9.51 7.87
N LYS A 92 -7.50 -10.59 7.34
CA LYS A 92 -6.91 -11.93 7.39
C LYS A 92 -5.57 -12.05 6.67
N VAL A 93 -5.31 -11.29 5.61
CA VAL A 93 -4.02 -11.37 4.90
C VAL A 93 -2.84 -10.91 5.75
N ALA A 94 -3.06 -10.09 6.79
CA ALA A 94 -2.02 -9.53 7.64
C ALA A 94 -2.22 -9.81 9.14
N LYS A 95 -3.31 -10.49 9.52
CA LYS A 95 -3.74 -10.71 10.91
C LYS A 95 -2.60 -11.09 11.88
N PRO A 96 -1.82 -12.17 11.66
CA PRO A 96 -0.80 -12.55 12.64
C PRO A 96 0.26 -11.47 12.81
N TYR A 97 0.63 -10.77 11.74
CA TYR A 97 1.63 -9.71 11.79
C TYR A 97 1.13 -8.49 12.54
N LEU A 98 -0.14 -8.11 12.34
CA LEU A 98 -0.78 -7.04 13.10
C LEU A 98 -0.85 -7.38 14.59
N GLU A 99 -1.30 -8.60 14.92
CA GLU A 99 -1.38 -9.05 16.31
C GLU A 99 0.00 -9.07 17.00
N THR A 100 1.06 -9.42 16.27
CA THR A 100 2.45 -9.35 16.77
C THR A 100 2.94 -7.92 16.97
N LEU A 101 2.67 -7.01 16.03
CA LEU A 101 3.26 -5.66 16.03
C LEU A 101 2.51 -4.67 16.93
N VAL A 102 1.18 -4.75 16.94
CA VAL A 102 0.31 -3.74 17.59
C VAL A 102 -0.72 -4.35 18.54
N GLY A 103 -0.70 -5.67 18.75
CA GLY A 103 -1.64 -6.38 19.61
C GLY A 103 -2.96 -6.71 18.93
N ASN A 104 -3.87 -7.36 19.66
CA ASN A 104 -5.15 -7.86 19.13
C ASN A 104 -6.34 -6.90 19.37
N GLU A 105 -6.16 -5.86 20.16
CA GLU A 105 -7.19 -4.83 20.42
C GLU A 105 -7.13 -3.72 19.36
N LEU A 106 -7.46 -4.08 18.12
CA LEU A 106 -7.32 -3.20 16.95
C LEU A 106 -8.65 -2.59 16.52
N SER A 107 -8.56 -1.32 16.09
CA SER A 107 -9.63 -0.66 15.33
C SER A 107 -9.19 -0.54 13.88
N MET A 108 -10.00 -1.07 12.97
CA MET A 108 -9.76 -0.97 11.53
C MET A 108 -10.53 0.21 10.95
N GLN A 109 -9.90 0.97 10.05
CA GLN A 109 -10.58 1.99 9.26
C GLN A 109 -11.84 1.43 8.57
N LEU A 110 -12.89 2.24 8.48
CA LEU A 110 -14.18 1.81 7.91
C LEU A 110 -14.11 1.53 6.42
N ARG A 111 -13.15 2.12 5.73
CA ARG A 111 -12.94 1.98 4.29
C ARG A 111 -11.49 1.63 4.01
N VAL A 112 -11.29 0.72 3.07
CA VAL A 112 -9.97 0.43 2.49
C VAL A 112 -9.81 1.30 1.25
N ASN A 113 -8.61 1.86 1.05
CA ASN A 113 -8.28 2.64 -0.15
C ASN A 113 -7.61 1.78 -1.22
N LEU A 114 -7.55 2.29 -2.45
CA LEU A 114 -6.90 1.64 -3.58
C LEU A 114 -6.00 2.63 -4.31
N SER A 115 -4.74 2.27 -4.48
CA SER A 115 -3.80 2.95 -5.35
C SER A 115 -3.71 2.21 -6.69
N ILE A 116 -3.72 2.96 -7.79
CA ILE A 116 -3.56 2.43 -9.15
C ILE A 116 -2.52 3.31 -9.83
N GLN A 117 -1.44 2.72 -10.30
CA GLN A 117 -0.35 3.41 -10.99
C GLN A 117 -0.29 2.94 -12.44
N PHE A 118 -0.32 3.88 -13.39
CA PHE A 118 -0.14 3.58 -14.81
C PHE A 118 1.32 3.80 -15.22
N PRO A 119 1.83 3.01 -16.19
CA PRO A 119 3.16 3.26 -16.73
C PRO A 119 3.21 4.61 -17.43
N ASN A 120 4.25 5.39 -17.15
CA ASN A 120 4.48 6.74 -17.70
C ASN A 120 3.36 7.76 -17.36
N ASP A 121 2.64 7.56 -16.25
CA ASP A 121 1.69 8.52 -15.69
C ASP A 121 2.26 9.11 -14.40
N ASP A 122 2.43 10.43 -14.36
CA ASP A 122 2.87 11.16 -13.17
C ASP A 122 1.70 11.67 -12.32
N SER A 123 0.46 11.67 -12.85
CA SER A 123 -0.71 12.21 -12.17
C SER A 123 -1.13 11.45 -10.92
N SER A 124 -0.65 10.21 -10.79
CA SER A 124 -0.88 9.33 -9.65
C SER A 124 0.33 9.22 -8.71
N LEU A 125 1.44 9.93 -9.00
CA LEU A 125 2.59 9.97 -8.11
C LEU A 125 2.28 10.77 -6.86
N LEU A 126 2.56 10.18 -5.71
CA LEU A 126 2.46 10.88 -4.44
C LEU A 126 3.80 11.60 -4.20
N PRO A 127 3.79 12.90 -3.84
CA PRO A 127 4.99 13.56 -3.36
C PRO A 127 5.52 12.88 -2.10
N VAL A 128 6.79 13.10 -1.74
CA VAL A 128 7.31 12.64 -0.44
C VAL A 128 6.42 13.18 0.68
N HIS A 129 5.91 12.27 1.51
CA HIS A 129 5.03 12.59 2.63
C HIS A 129 5.26 11.62 3.78
N SER A 130 4.68 11.97 4.93
CA SER A 130 4.42 11.05 6.03
C SER A 130 2.99 11.23 6.48
N ASP A 131 2.29 10.13 6.75
CA ASP A 131 0.93 10.13 7.26
C ASP A 131 0.84 10.92 8.59
N THR A 132 1.86 10.78 9.44
CA THR A 132 1.94 11.52 10.71
C THR A 132 2.12 13.04 10.54
N TRP A 133 2.70 13.50 9.43
CA TRP A 133 2.76 14.94 9.10
C TRP A 133 1.41 15.46 8.63
N SER A 134 0.55 14.57 8.15
CA SER A 134 -0.77 14.86 7.59
C SER A 134 -1.89 14.72 8.63
N GLY A 135 -1.57 14.37 9.88
CA GLY A 135 -2.49 14.33 11.01
C GLY A 135 -2.86 12.91 11.49
N ASP A 136 -2.33 11.87 10.86
CA ASP A 136 -2.59 10.49 11.28
C ASP A 136 -1.81 10.17 12.57
N SER A 137 -2.36 9.25 13.38
CA SER A 137 -1.74 8.91 14.67
C SER A 137 -0.44 8.12 14.45
N PRO A 138 0.65 8.42 15.20
CA PRO A 138 1.89 7.65 15.13
C PRO A 138 1.75 6.22 15.68
N TYR A 139 0.57 5.86 16.21
CA TYR A 139 0.22 4.53 16.69
C TYR A 139 -0.59 3.72 15.67
N GLU A 140 -0.76 4.23 14.44
CA GLU A 140 -1.38 3.50 13.34
C GLU A 140 -0.34 2.65 12.59
N ILE A 141 -0.78 1.49 12.11
CA ILE A 141 0.02 0.65 11.21
C ILE A 141 -0.71 0.53 9.87
N VAL A 142 0.03 0.76 8.80
CA VAL A 142 -0.49 0.69 7.43
C VAL A 142 -0.17 -0.69 6.85
N VAL A 143 -1.19 -1.37 6.37
CA VAL A 143 -1.03 -2.59 5.56
C VAL A 143 -1.05 -2.17 4.09
N TRP A 144 0.01 -2.49 3.35
CA TRP A 144 0.02 -2.39 1.90
C TRP A 144 -0.11 -3.78 1.29
N LEU A 145 -1.13 -3.99 0.47
CA LEU A 145 -1.40 -5.28 -0.18
C LEU A 145 -1.31 -5.13 -1.71
N PRO A 146 -0.20 -5.52 -2.33
CA PRO A 146 -0.14 -5.66 -3.78
C PRO A 146 -1.12 -6.72 -4.27
N ILE A 147 -1.97 -6.36 -5.24
CA ILE A 147 -2.91 -7.31 -5.90
C ILE A 147 -2.39 -7.81 -7.25
N VAL A 148 -1.17 -7.38 -7.60
CA VAL A 148 -0.35 -7.78 -8.75
C VAL A 148 1.11 -7.77 -8.30
N ASP A 149 2.00 -8.46 -9.02
CA ASP A 149 3.42 -8.48 -8.70
C ASP A 149 4.04 -7.08 -8.87
N CYS A 150 4.66 -6.55 -7.81
CA CYS A 150 5.35 -5.26 -7.81
C CYS A 150 6.87 -5.49 -7.83
N TYR A 151 7.59 -4.69 -8.60
CA TYR A 151 9.04 -4.76 -8.76
C TYR A 151 9.55 -3.45 -9.34
N LYS A 152 10.79 -3.05 -9.02
CA LYS A 152 11.44 -1.85 -9.59
C LYS A 152 10.53 -0.62 -9.47
N THR A 153 10.29 0.08 -10.58
CA THR A 153 9.43 1.28 -10.65
C THR A 153 7.94 1.00 -10.46
N LYS A 154 7.53 -0.28 -10.31
CA LYS A 154 6.16 -0.67 -9.96
C LYS A 154 5.99 -0.86 -8.44
N SER A 155 7.00 -0.57 -7.63
CA SER A 155 6.91 -0.60 -6.18
C SER A 155 6.97 0.80 -5.57
N MET A 156 7.04 0.85 -4.25
CA MET A 156 7.17 2.08 -3.47
C MET A 156 8.59 2.17 -2.90
N TYR A 157 8.98 3.35 -2.45
CA TYR A 157 10.19 3.52 -1.67
C TYR A 157 9.84 4.04 -0.27
N LEU A 158 10.71 3.76 0.69
CA LEU A 158 10.64 4.30 2.04
C LEU A 158 11.98 4.94 2.43
N LEU A 159 11.92 5.96 3.27
CA LEU A 159 13.11 6.52 3.90
C LEU A 159 13.33 5.79 5.25
N PRO A 160 14.48 5.12 5.46
CA PRO A 160 14.73 4.36 6.68
C PRO A 160 14.66 5.24 7.95
N PRO A 161 14.33 4.67 9.13
CA PRO A 161 14.10 5.44 10.36
C PRO A 161 15.25 6.38 10.74
N ASP A 162 16.50 5.97 10.56
CA ASP A 162 17.65 6.81 10.90
C ASP A 162 17.82 8.00 9.95
N SER A 163 17.59 7.80 8.66
CA SER A 163 17.59 8.89 7.66
C SER A 163 16.38 9.80 7.86
N SER A 164 15.22 9.24 8.19
CA SER A 164 14.00 10.00 8.53
C SER A 164 14.20 10.87 9.77
N LYS A 165 14.82 10.35 10.84
CA LYS A 165 15.17 11.15 12.03
C LYS A 165 16.09 12.33 11.69
N LYS A 166 17.09 12.12 10.83
CA LYS A 166 17.98 13.20 10.36
C LYS A 166 17.19 14.25 9.59
N LEU A 167 16.35 13.81 8.65
CA LEU A 167 15.48 14.70 7.88
C LEU A 167 14.58 15.53 8.80
N ILE A 168 13.92 14.92 9.78
CA ILE A 168 13.03 15.62 10.71
C ILE A 168 13.81 16.62 11.57
N SER A 169 15.01 16.26 12.04
CA SER A 169 15.83 17.13 12.89
C SER A 169 16.29 18.42 12.20
N ASP A 170 16.38 18.39 10.87
CA ASP A 170 16.87 19.49 10.04
C ASP A 170 15.86 19.86 8.93
N PHE A 171 14.58 19.57 9.19
CA PHE A 171 13.52 19.62 8.17
C PHE A 171 13.45 20.99 7.49
N LYS A 172 13.60 22.08 8.26
CA LYS A 172 13.58 23.45 7.73
C LYS A 172 14.66 23.73 6.69
N ASN A 173 15.82 23.08 6.78
CA ASN A 173 16.92 23.29 5.84
C ASN A 173 16.90 22.27 4.70
N GLN A 174 16.30 21.09 4.92
CA GLN A 174 16.29 19.97 3.96
C GLN A 174 15.01 19.87 3.13
N SER A 175 13.89 20.43 3.58
CA SER A 175 12.60 20.33 2.87
C SER A 175 12.55 21.13 1.57
N GLY A 176 13.51 22.02 1.34
CA GLY A 176 13.50 22.93 0.20
C GLY A 176 12.22 23.79 0.15
N VAL A 177 11.82 24.18 -1.06
CA VAL A 177 10.60 24.98 -1.32
C VAL A 177 9.45 24.10 -1.79
N SER A 178 9.74 22.89 -2.30
CA SER A 178 8.77 21.96 -2.86
C SER A 178 9.02 20.51 -2.42
N SER A 179 8.00 19.65 -2.58
CA SER A 179 8.14 18.21 -2.34
C SER A 179 9.15 17.53 -3.27
N GLU A 180 9.41 18.11 -4.44
CA GLU A 180 10.44 17.62 -5.36
C GLU A 180 11.84 17.91 -4.80
N ASP A 181 12.07 19.13 -4.29
CA ASP A 181 13.35 19.46 -3.62
C ASP A 181 13.61 18.52 -2.45
N LEU A 182 12.56 18.25 -1.66
CA LEU A 182 12.61 17.29 -0.57
C LEU A 182 12.99 15.89 -1.06
N PHE A 183 12.35 15.39 -2.12
CA PHE A 183 12.70 14.09 -2.70
C PHE A 183 14.16 14.04 -3.16
N GLN A 184 14.62 15.05 -3.90
CA GLN A 184 16.00 15.12 -4.37
C GLN A 184 17.00 15.07 -3.22
N SER A 185 16.70 15.74 -2.10
CA SER A 185 17.56 15.75 -0.91
C SER A 185 17.75 14.38 -0.26
N ILE A 186 16.75 13.49 -0.36
CA ILE A 186 16.76 12.15 0.25
C ILE A 186 16.93 11.01 -0.76
N SER A 187 16.93 11.31 -2.05
CA SER A 187 16.86 10.31 -3.15
C SER A 187 17.93 9.21 -3.10
N LYS A 188 19.09 9.47 -2.50
CA LYS A 188 20.17 8.49 -2.32
C LYS A 188 19.99 7.56 -1.12
N ASP A 189 19.13 7.95 -0.19
CA ASP A 189 18.90 7.27 1.08
C ASP A 189 17.60 6.46 1.09
N VAL A 190 16.75 6.60 0.06
CA VAL A 190 15.51 5.83 -0.06
C VAL A 190 15.78 4.36 -0.38
N GLN A 191 14.93 3.49 0.14
CA GLN A 191 14.94 2.05 -0.11
C GLN A 191 13.69 1.67 -0.88
N TRP A 192 13.86 1.07 -2.06
CA TRP A 192 12.76 0.52 -2.83
C TRP A 192 12.29 -0.80 -2.20
N LEU A 193 10.97 -0.98 -2.12
CA LEU A 193 10.33 -2.20 -1.63
C LEU A 193 10.28 -3.19 -2.79
N GLU A 194 11.35 -3.96 -2.97
CA GLU A 194 11.47 -5.06 -3.96
C GLU A 194 11.31 -6.44 -3.31
#